data_AF-A0A3R8QGQ6-F1
#
_entry.id   AF-A0A3R8QGQ6-F1
#
_cell.length_a   1.000
_cell.length_b   1.000
_cell.length_c   1.000
_cell.angle_alpha   90.00
_cell.angle_beta   90.00
_cell.angle_gamma   90.00
#
_symmetry.space_group_name_H-M   'P 1'
#
loop_
_entity.id
_entity.type
_entity.pdbx_description
1 polymer ?
#
loop_
_entity_poly.entity_id
_entity_poly.type
_entity_poly.pdbx_seq_one_letter_code
_entity_poly.pdbx_strand_id
1 'polypeptide(L)'
;MDTPDLPVSPPATYQSVKLLASDGAANDWFGYRVSLSGDSALVGAYQDDDKGTNSGSAYYYKGLDNATDPTVNQSVKLLASDGAAGVTSSAFR
;
A
#
# COMPACT_ATOMS: atom_id res chain seq x y z
N MET A 1 3.34 -30.09 45.06
CA MET A 1 2.19 -29.60 44.27
C MET A 1 2.77 -28.66 43.24
N ASP A 2 3.27 -29.22 42.15
CA ASP A 2 3.80 -28.45 41.02
C ASP A 2 2.67 -28.37 39.99
N THR A 3 2.13 -27.18 39.76
CA THR A 3 1.13 -26.98 38.69
C THR A 3 1.90 -26.86 37.39
N PRO A 4 1.63 -27.69 36.36
CA PRO A 4 2.31 -27.52 35.08
C PRO A 4 1.97 -26.13 34.52
N ASP A 5 3.00 -25.32 34.33
CA ASP A 5 2.90 -24.01 33.71
C ASP A 5 2.38 -24.20 32.27
N LEU A 6 1.22 -23.62 31.97
CA LEU A 6 0.70 -23.61 30.60
C LEU A 6 1.61 -22.68 29.79
N PRO A 7 2.05 -23.04 28.57
CA PRO A 7 2.84 -22.13 27.76
C PRO A 7 1.97 -20.91 27.45
N VAL A 8 2.25 -19.78 28.09
CA VAL A 8 1.69 -18.50 27.69
C VAL A 8 2.26 -18.19 26.31
N SER A 9 1.44 -18.38 25.27
CA SER A 9 1.78 -17.85 23.94
C SER A 9 1.84 -16.33 24.11
N PRO A 10 3.01 -15.67 23.94
CA PRO A 10 3.05 -14.22 24.04
C PRO A 10 2.08 -13.65 22.99
N PRO A 11 1.24 -12.66 23.35
CA PRO A 11 0.42 -11.99 22.34
C PRO A 11 1.37 -11.35 21.34
N ALA A 12 1.49 -11.95 20.17
CA ALA A 12 2.14 -11.31 19.05
C ALA A 12 1.23 -10.14 18.65
N THR A 13 1.57 -8.95 19.16
CA THR A 13 0.93 -7.70 18.74
C THR A 13 1.38 -7.43 17.32
N TYR A 14 0.67 -7.99 16.35
CA TYR A 14 0.85 -7.61 14.96
C TYR A 14 0.10 -6.31 14.74
N GLN A 15 0.84 -5.26 14.42
CA GLN A 15 0.25 -4.03 13.93
C GLN A 15 -0.09 -4.22 12.45
N SER A 16 -1.36 -4.41 12.15
CA SER A 16 -1.84 -4.47 10.77
C SER A 16 -2.17 -3.08 10.27
N VAL A 17 -1.59 -2.73 9.11
CA VAL A 17 -1.88 -1.47 8.40
C VAL A 17 -2.66 -1.80 7.14
N LYS A 18 -3.74 -1.05 6.93
CA LYS A 18 -4.58 -1.09 5.74
C LYS A 18 -4.15 0.03 4.80
N LEU A 19 -3.71 -0.36 3.61
CA LEU A 19 -3.32 0.58 2.57
C LEU A 19 -4.53 0.94 1.71
N LEU A 20 -4.78 2.23 1.52
CA LEU A 20 -5.83 2.73 0.64
C LEU A 20 -5.22 3.51 -0.52
N ALA A 21 -5.80 3.34 -1.71
CA ALA A 21 -5.67 4.31 -2.78
C ALA A 21 -6.72 5.42 -2.55
N SER A 22 -6.30 6.68 -2.51
CA SER A 22 -7.19 7.82 -2.25
C SER A 22 -8.30 7.99 -3.29
N ASP A 23 -8.10 7.45 -4.49
CA ASP A 23 -8.93 7.51 -5.68
C ASP A 23 -9.40 6.13 -6.12
N GLY A 24 -9.21 5.09 -5.29
CA GLY A 24 -9.55 3.72 -5.67
C GLY A 24 -11.01 3.58 -6.09
N ALA A 25 -11.22 3.17 -7.33
CA ALA A 25 -12.53 2.91 -7.92
C ALA A 25 -12.76 1.40 -8.11
N ALA A 26 -14.03 1.04 -8.32
CA ALA A 26 -14.39 -0.32 -8.66
C ALA A 26 -13.77 -0.69 -10.01
N ASN A 27 -13.15 -1.87 -10.08
CA ASN A 27 -12.44 -2.40 -11.25
C ASN A 27 -11.08 -1.79 -11.56
N ASP A 28 -10.45 -0.99 -10.68
CA ASP A 28 -9.05 -0.58 -10.86
C ASP A 28 -8.06 -1.71 -10.53
N TRP A 29 -8.54 -2.75 -9.84
CA TRP A 29 -7.76 -3.89 -9.36
C TRP A 29 -6.58 -3.47 -8.48
N PHE A 30 -6.80 -2.49 -7.60
CA PHE A 30 -5.85 -2.16 -6.55
C PHE A 30 -5.46 -3.40 -5.73
N GLY A 31 -4.16 -3.61 -5.53
CA GLY A 31 -3.63 -4.79 -4.84
C GLY A 31 -3.30 -5.96 -5.77
N TYR A 32 -3.46 -5.82 -7.09
CA TYR A 32 -3.14 -6.89 -8.05
C TYR A 32 -1.66 -7.30 -8.04
N ARG A 33 -0.78 -6.34 -7.76
CA ARG A 33 0.65 -6.57 -7.51
C ARG A 33 1.09 -5.76 -6.29
N VAL A 34 1.95 -6.36 -5.48
CA VAL A 34 2.48 -5.73 -4.27
C VAL A 34 3.97 -6.00 -4.15
N SER A 35 4.71 -5.00 -3.67
CA SER A 35 6.11 -5.12 -3.27
C SER A 35 6.31 -4.41 -1.94
N LEU A 36 7.08 -5.02 -1.04
CA LEU A 36 7.42 -4.48 0.27
C LEU A 36 8.93 -4.39 0.37
N SER A 37 9.43 -3.28 0.90
CA SER A 37 10.85 -3.09 1.18
C SER A 37 11.01 -2.19 2.40
N GLY A 38 11.54 -2.75 3.49
CA GLY A 38 11.64 -2.05 4.77
C GLY A 38 10.29 -1.46 5.19
N ASP A 39 10.32 -0.17 5.51
CA ASP A 39 9.18 0.62 5.97
C ASP A 39 8.33 1.20 4.81
N SER A 40 8.28 0.50 3.68
CA SER A 40 7.62 0.99 2.45
C SER A 40 6.94 -0.11 1.67
N ALA A 41 5.85 0.26 1.00
CA ALA A 41 5.10 -0.61 0.10
C ALA A 41 4.84 0.07 -1.24
N LEU A 42 4.80 -0.72 -2.31
CA LEU A 42 4.31 -0.33 -3.62
C LEU A 42 3.15 -1.25 -4.00
N VAL A 43 2.01 -0.67 -4.34
CA VAL A 43 0.79 -1.41 -4.70
C VAL A 43 0.33 -0.99 -6.09
N GLY A 44 0.15 -1.95 -6.99
CA GLY A 44 -0.34 -1.71 -8.35
C GLY A 44 -1.85 -1.82 -8.49
N ALA A 45 -2.43 -0.99 -9.37
CA ALA A 45 -3.81 -1.04 -9.84
C ALA A 45 -3.79 -0.98 -11.37
N TYR A 46 -3.74 -2.13 -12.04
CA TYR A 46 -3.39 -2.21 -13.46
C TYR A 46 -4.52 -1.79 -14.41
N GLN A 47 -5.75 -1.61 -13.93
CA GLN A 47 -6.89 -1.15 -14.74
C GLN A 47 -7.37 0.24 -14.37
N ASP A 48 -6.66 0.91 -13.46
CA ASP A 48 -6.87 2.31 -13.14
C ASP A 48 -6.91 3.14 -14.43
N ASP A 49 -8.02 3.85 -14.64
CA ASP A 49 -8.33 4.53 -15.90
C ASP A 49 -8.27 6.07 -15.82
N ASP A 50 -7.83 6.60 -14.69
CA ASP A 50 -7.69 8.03 -14.39
C ASP A 50 -6.94 8.84 -15.46
N LYS A 51 -6.06 8.17 -16.21
CA LYS A 51 -5.24 8.78 -17.25
C LYS A 51 -5.40 8.12 -18.63
N GLY A 52 -6.41 7.29 -18.79
CA GLY A 52 -6.69 6.57 -20.03
C GLY A 52 -7.17 5.16 -19.73
N THR A 53 -7.98 4.59 -20.61
CA THR A 53 -8.58 3.26 -20.41
C THR A 53 -7.52 2.23 -20.03
N ASN A 54 -7.62 1.71 -18.79
CA ASN A 54 -6.72 0.71 -18.22
C ASN A 54 -5.24 1.13 -18.28
N SER A 55 -4.95 2.42 -18.17
CA SER A 55 -3.58 2.95 -18.19
C SER A 55 -2.73 2.45 -17.03
N GLY A 56 -3.38 2.14 -15.90
CA GLY A 56 -2.74 1.60 -14.73
C GLY A 56 -2.01 2.66 -13.90
N SER A 57 -1.98 2.39 -12.60
CA SER A 57 -1.33 3.22 -11.60
C SER A 57 -0.60 2.38 -10.57
N ALA A 58 0.38 2.98 -9.89
CA ALA A 58 1.03 2.40 -8.73
C ALA A 58 1.05 3.39 -7.55
N TYR A 59 0.83 2.86 -6.36
CA TYR A 59 0.64 3.61 -5.13
C TYR A 59 1.79 3.30 -4.18
N TYR A 60 2.56 4.32 -3.81
CA TYR A 60 3.71 4.18 -2.93
C TYR A 60 3.38 4.67 -1.52
N TYR A 61 3.75 3.86 -0.53
CA TYR A 61 3.54 4.09 0.90
C TYR A 61 4.89 4.04 1.61
N LYS A 62 5.06 4.89 2.63
CA LYS A 62 6.21 4.93 3.53
C LYS A 62 5.72 5.12 4.97
N GLY A 63 6.51 4.78 5.97
CA GLY A 63 6.13 5.02 7.36
C GLY A 63 5.12 4.02 7.90
N LEU A 64 5.09 2.79 7.36
CA LEU A 64 4.17 1.73 7.76
C LEU A 64 4.45 1.21 9.19
N ASP A 65 5.73 1.09 9.56
CA ASP A 65 6.18 0.61 10.87
C ASP A 65 5.83 1.58 12.00
N ASN A 66 5.72 2.88 11.68
CA ASN A 66 5.39 3.94 12.62
C ASN A 66 3.98 4.53 12.38
N ALA A 67 3.16 3.88 11.56
CA ALA A 67 1.82 4.36 11.28
C ALA A 67 1.02 4.41 12.58
N THR A 68 0.55 5.59 12.98
CA THR A 68 -0.27 5.71 14.19
C THR A 68 -1.73 5.36 13.93
N ASP A 69 -2.15 5.41 12.66
CA ASP A 69 -3.48 5.00 12.20
C ASP A 69 -3.37 3.61 11.53
N PRO A 70 -4.27 2.66 11.85
CA PRO A 70 -4.33 1.38 11.13
C PRO A 70 -4.70 1.53 9.65
N THR A 71 -5.05 2.73 9.18
CA THR A 71 -5.36 3.03 7.78
C THR A 71 -4.42 4.10 7.26
N VAL A 72 -3.69 3.78 6.19
CA VAL A 72 -2.69 4.67 5.59
C VAL A 72 -3.02 4.91 4.13
N ASN A 73 -3.08 6.18 3.75
CA ASN A 73 -3.18 6.62 2.36
C ASN A 73 -1.80 6.65 1.70
N GLN A 74 -1.76 6.56 0.37
CA GLN A 74 -0.53 6.62 -0.37
C GLN A 74 0.21 7.94 -0.15
N SER A 75 1.53 7.88 -0.08
CA SER A 75 2.38 9.06 -0.10
C SER A 75 2.54 9.63 -1.50
N VAL A 76 2.53 8.76 -2.51
CA VAL A 76 2.66 9.13 -3.93
C VAL A 76 1.80 8.21 -4.79
N LYS A 77 1.09 8.76 -5.79
CA LYS A 77 0.54 8.02 -6.94
C LYS A 77 1.51 8.16 -8.13
N LEU A 78 1.92 7.03 -8.69
CA LEU A 78 2.74 6.92 -9.89
C LEU A 78 1.80 6.53 -11.04
N LEU A 79 1.86 7.30 -12.13
CA LEU A 79 1.04 7.10 -13.30
C LEU A 79 1.90 6.45 -14.40
N ALA A 80 1.33 5.51 -15.15
CA ALA A 80 2.00 4.97 -16.32
C ALA A 80 2.13 6.06 -17.40
N SER A 81 3.28 6.08 -18.10
CA SER A 81 3.59 7.13 -19.08
C SER A 81 2.65 7.14 -20.29
N ASP A 82 2.00 6.02 -20.59
CA ASP A 82 1.04 5.80 -21.68
C ASP A 82 -0.42 6.08 -21.29
N GLY A 83 -0.71 6.36 -20.01
CA GLY A 83 -1.94 7.04 -19.59
C GLY A 83 -1.78 8.55 -19.76
N ALA A 84 -2.01 9.08 -20.95
CA ALA A 84 -1.39 10.34 -21.37
C ALA A 84 -1.56 11.59 -20.45
N ALA A 85 -0.37 12.18 -20.19
CA ALA A 85 -0.01 13.60 -20.13
C ALA A 85 -0.02 14.36 -18.77
N GLY A 86 1.20 14.60 -18.29
CA GLY A 86 1.58 15.83 -17.60
C GLY A 86 1.92 15.68 -16.12
N VAL A 87 3.21 15.53 -15.81
CA VAL A 87 3.93 15.92 -14.57
C VAL A 87 3.10 15.96 -13.28
N THR A 88 3.36 15.11 -12.30
CA THR A 88 4.41 15.40 -11.31
C THR A 88 5.04 14.09 -10.78
N SER A 89 6.08 13.61 -11.46
CA SER A 89 7.04 12.76 -10.78
C SER A 89 7.72 13.62 -9.71
N SER A 90 7.33 13.47 -8.44
CA SER A 90 8.25 13.78 -7.36
C SER A 90 9.38 12.77 -7.50
N ALA A 91 10.39 13.14 -8.29
CA ALA A 91 11.62 12.38 -8.41
C ALA A 91 12.09 12.01 -7.01
N PHE A 92 12.37 10.73 -6.81
CA PHE A 92 12.94 10.20 -5.59
C PHE A 92 14.21 11.02 -5.29
N ARG A 93 14.13 11.90 -4.27
CA ARG A 93 15.27 12.62 -3.71
C ARG A 93 15.74 11.90 -2.47
#